data_AF-A0A9P0LV56-F1
#
_entry.id   AF-A0A9P0LV56-F1
#
_cell.length_a   1.000
_cell.length_b   1.000
_cell.length_c   1.000
_cell.angle_alpha   90.00
_cell.angle_beta   90.00
_cell.angle_gamma   90.00
#
_symmetry.space_group_name_H-M   'P 1'
#
loop_
_entity.id
_entity.type
_entity.pdbx_description
1 polymer ?
#
loop_
_entity_poly.entity_id
_entity_poly.type
_entity_poly.pdbx_seq_one_letter_code
_entity_poly.pdbx_strand_id
1 'polypeptide(L)'
;MTFIDEPMEQTSLSSTFFLFRPEKLKKYNCSGTISDFAVAMLCNMNKPMMSYQNAASWGYFNCATKQWNKEVLQQADFPVNLLPEVGQSGAIAGSLAGDWHSIPKGTPVGIGLGDLQCSVLSTVERSTDAVLNISTSAQITFVVDQYQPSSGPPKASAVDHFPYFGHQYIAVAASLNGGNALATFVKMLQQWTLELGFNVPQC
;
A
#
# COMPACT_ATOMS: atom_id res chain seq x y z
N MET A 1 -13.84 14.23 -11.15
CA MET A 1 -12.89 13.93 -10.07
C MET A 1 -11.51 13.98 -10.70
N THR A 2 -10.65 14.93 -10.31
CA THR A 2 -9.35 15.16 -10.98
C THR A 2 -8.24 14.51 -10.17
N PHE A 3 -7.45 13.64 -10.82
CA PHE A 3 -6.31 12.96 -10.22
C PHE A 3 -5.09 13.88 -10.16
N ILE A 4 -4.29 13.72 -9.10
CA ILE A 4 -2.91 14.17 -9.05
C ILE A 4 -2.09 12.89 -9.15
N ASP A 5 -1.39 12.73 -10.27
CA ASP A 5 -0.58 11.55 -10.61
C ASP A 5 0.88 11.99 -10.63
N GLU A 6 1.56 11.89 -9.49
CA GLU A 6 3.01 12.12 -9.38
C GLU A 6 3.66 11.03 -8.50
N PRO A 7 4.91 10.63 -8.78
CA PRO A 7 5.54 9.49 -8.15
C PRO A 7 5.82 9.77 -6.67
N MET A 8 5.07 9.09 -5.79
CA MET A 8 5.05 9.33 -4.35
C MET A 8 6.05 8.45 -3.59
N GLU A 9 7.08 9.06 -3.01
CA GLU A 9 7.86 8.46 -1.93
C GLU A 9 7.03 8.45 -0.63
N GLN A 10 6.97 7.26 -0.01
CA GLN A 10 5.86 6.78 0.81
C GLN A 10 5.75 7.48 2.18
N THR A 11 4.51 7.68 2.63
CA THR A 11 4.04 8.15 3.95
C THR A 11 4.19 9.63 4.36
N SER A 12 5.30 10.31 4.07
CA SER A 12 5.53 11.68 4.58
C SER A 12 4.92 12.79 3.71
N LEU A 13 5.12 12.72 2.40
CA LEU A 13 4.87 13.85 1.49
C LEU A 13 3.40 14.06 1.13
N SER A 14 2.58 13.01 1.05
CA SER A 14 1.15 13.12 0.72
C SER A 14 0.41 13.99 1.74
N SER A 15 0.79 13.83 3.00
CA SER A 15 0.14 14.42 4.14
C SER A 15 0.61 15.85 4.37
N THR A 16 1.89 16.09 4.16
CA THR A 16 2.47 17.42 3.94
C THR A 16 1.70 18.14 2.82
N PHE A 17 1.47 17.52 1.66
CA PHE A 17 0.70 18.15 0.59
C PHE A 17 -0.72 18.56 1.03
N PHE A 18 -1.42 17.70 1.79
CA PHE A 18 -2.74 18.02 2.32
C PHE A 18 -2.71 19.25 3.25
N LEU A 19 -1.68 19.36 4.08
CA LEU A 19 -1.50 20.43 5.06
C LEU A 19 -1.08 21.76 4.41
N PHE A 20 -0.25 21.74 3.36
CA PHE A 20 0.36 22.96 2.81
C PHE A 20 -0.45 23.62 1.68
N ARG A 21 -1.53 23.01 1.18
CA ARG A 21 -2.38 23.56 0.10
C ARG A 21 -3.91 23.37 0.31
N PRO A 22 -4.48 23.79 1.46
CA PRO A 22 -5.90 23.57 1.80
C PRO A 22 -6.89 24.14 0.76
N GLU A 23 -6.56 25.27 0.14
CA GLU A 23 -7.40 25.88 -0.91
C GLU A 23 -7.59 24.98 -2.13
N LYS A 24 -6.58 24.19 -2.49
CA LYS A 24 -6.69 23.23 -3.61
C LYS A 24 -7.58 22.04 -3.26
N LEU A 25 -7.82 21.79 -1.98
CA LEU A 25 -8.57 20.63 -1.51
C LEU A 25 -10.07 20.86 -1.43
N LYS A 26 -10.51 22.13 -1.33
CA LYS A 26 -11.94 22.52 -1.25
C LYS A 26 -12.80 21.98 -2.41
N LYS A 27 -12.17 21.66 -3.54
CA LYS A 27 -12.82 21.12 -4.75
C LYS A 27 -12.98 19.59 -4.76
N TYR A 28 -12.46 18.90 -3.74
CA TYR A 28 -12.60 17.45 -3.59
C TYR A 28 -13.53 17.11 -2.42
N ASN A 29 -14.20 15.96 -2.51
CA ASN A 29 -15.17 15.49 -1.52
C ASN A 29 -14.68 14.25 -0.75
N CYS A 30 -13.69 13.53 -1.27
CA CYS A 30 -13.09 12.35 -0.63
C CYS A 30 -11.68 12.09 -1.17
N SER A 31 -10.99 11.14 -0.55
CA SER A 31 -9.66 10.65 -0.91
C SER A 31 -9.63 9.13 -0.78
N GLY A 32 -8.70 8.48 -1.47
CA GLY A 32 -8.52 7.03 -1.46
C GLY A 32 -7.33 6.63 -2.33
N THR A 33 -6.98 5.35 -2.31
CA THR A 33 -6.02 4.79 -3.27
C THR A 33 -6.66 4.62 -4.65
N ILE A 34 -5.84 4.29 -5.65
CA ILE A 34 -6.34 3.93 -6.99
C ILE A 34 -7.28 2.71 -6.94
N SER A 35 -7.01 1.75 -6.06
CA SER A 35 -7.84 0.56 -5.89
C SER A 35 -9.22 0.91 -5.31
N ASP A 36 -9.25 1.80 -4.31
CA ASP A 36 -10.49 2.24 -3.69
C ASP A 36 -11.33 3.08 -4.67
N PHE A 37 -10.68 3.87 -5.53
CA PHE A 37 -11.34 4.60 -6.61
C PHE A 37 -11.99 3.66 -7.63
N ALA A 38 -11.28 2.62 -8.08
CA ALA A 38 -11.84 1.63 -9.00
C ALA A 38 -13.09 0.96 -8.42
N VAL A 39 -13.04 0.56 -7.15
CA VAL A 39 -14.18 -0.02 -6.44
C VAL A 39 -15.34 0.99 -6.34
N ALA A 40 -15.05 2.24 -5.97
CA ALA A 40 -16.06 3.29 -5.88
C ALA A 40 -16.75 3.56 -7.23
N MET A 41 -15.99 3.55 -8.33
CA MET A 41 -16.55 3.69 -9.69
C MET A 41 -17.46 2.51 -10.06
N LEU A 42 -16.99 1.27 -9.85
CA LEU A 42 -17.76 0.07 -10.18
C LEU A 42 -19.08 0.00 -9.42
N CYS A 43 -19.08 0.46 -8.17
CA CYS A 43 -20.26 0.47 -7.30
C CYS A 43 -21.05 1.78 -7.33
N ASN A 44 -20.64 2.77 -8.13
CA ASN A 44 -21.20 4.13 -8.16
C ASN A 44 -21.36 4.75 -6.75
N MET A 45 -20.30 4.68 -5.94
CA MET A 45 -20.29 5.17 -4.56
C MET A 45 -19.96 6.65 -4.51
N ASN A 46 -20.64 7.37 -3.60
CA ASN A 46 -20.32 8.77 -3.30
C ASN A 46 -19.01 8.93 -2.51
N LYS A 47 -18.60 7.88 -1.78
CA LYS A 47 -17.40 7.87 -0.95
C LYS A 47 -16.72 6.50 -1.02
N PRO A 48 -15.39 6.42 -1.23
CA PRO A 48 -14.67 5.16 -1.28
C PRO A 48 -14.59 4.51 0.11
N MET A 49 -14.59 3.19 0.09
CA MET A 49 -14.27 2.33 1.22
C MET A 49 -12.87 1.74 1.02
N MET A 50 -12.01 1.91 2.01
CA MET A 50 -10.59 1.53 1.98
C MET A 50 -10.32 0.37 2.93
N SER A 51 -9.47 -0.57 2.52
CA SER A 51 -9.06 -1.67 3.42
C SER A 51 -8.15 -1.17 4.54
N TYR A 52 -8.14 -1.88 5.68
CA TYR A 52 -7.16 -1.63 6.74
C TYR A 52 -5.70 -1.74 6.25
N GLN A 53 -5.45 -2.58 5.24
CA GLN A 53 -4.15 -2.70 4.57
C GLN A 53 -3.70 -1.36 3.98
N ASN A 54 -4.53 -0.78 3.12
CA ASN A 54 -4.26 0.49 2.47
C ASN A 54 -4.25 1.64 3.50
N ALA A 55 -5.18 1.63 4.45
CA ALA A 55 -5.26 2.67 5.48
C ALA A 55 -4.00 2.73 6.36
N ALA A 56 -3.44 1.57 6.73
CA ALA A 56 -2.20 1.50 7.50
C ALA A 56 -1.01 2.15 6.78
N SER A 57 -0.97 2.05 5.44
CA SER A 57 0.09 2.68 4.63
C SER A 57 0.03 4.22 4.60
N TRP A 58 -1.04 4.84 5.10
CA TRP A 58 -1.18 6.31 5.13
C TRP A 58 -0.57 6.95 6.38
N GLY A 59 -0.18 6.17 7.38
CA GLY A 59 0.44 6.67 8.61
C GLY A 59 -0.51 7.34 9.62
N TYR A 60 -1.78 7.58 9.26
CA TYR A 60 -2.81 8.18 10.16
C TYR A 60 -3.82 7.18 10.71
N PHE A 61 -3.69 5.91 10.32
CA PHE A 61 -4.59 4.86 10.74
C PHE A 61 -4.05 4.16 11.99
N ASN A 62 -4.90 4.02 13.00
CA ASN A 62 -4.57 3.26 14.20
C ASN A 62 -4.92 1.80 13.98
N CYS A 63 -3.90 0.97 13.80
CA CYS A 63 -4.06 -0.47 13.58
C CYS A 63 -4.68 -1.21 14.78
N ALA A 64 -4.58 -0.70 16.00
CA ALA A 64 -5.17 -1.33 17.20
C ALA A 64 -6.69 -1.04 17.30
N THR A 65 -7.10 0.21 17.10
CA THR A 65 -8.52 0.60 17.16
C THR A 65 -9.25 0.44 15.83
N LYS A 66 -8.50 0.20 14.74
CA LYS A 66 -8.98 0.07 13.35
C LYS A 66 -9.70 1.33 12.85
N GLN A 67 -9.24 2.50 13.27
CA GLN A 67 -9.83 3.79 12.92
C GLN A 67 -8.77 4.82 12.56
N TRP A 68 -9.17 5.85 11.81
CA TRP A 68 -8.35 7.03 11.61
C TRP A 68 -8.13 7.79 12.92
N ASN A 69 -6.92 8.29 13.15
CA ASN A 69 -6.58 9.17 14.28
C ASN A 69 -7.13 10.60 14.03
N LYS A 70 -8.46 10.74 13.95
CA LYS A 70 -9.14 11.97 13.52
C LYS A 70 -8.85 13.15 14.44
N GLU A 71 -8.73 12.93 15.75
CA GLU A 71 -8.49 13.99 16.72
C GLU A 71 -7.12 14.64 16.49
N VAL A 72 -6.08 13.81 16.28
CA VAL A 72 -4.72 14.29 15.99
C VAL A 72 -4.67 15.01 14.65
N LEU A 73 -5.35 14.46 13.64
CA LEU A 73 -5.44 15.07 12.31
C LEU A 73 -6.16 16.42 12.34
N GLN A 74 -7.27 16.53 13.07
CA GLN A 74 -8.01 17.79 13.24
C GLN A 74 -7.17 18.85 13.93
N GLN A 75 -6.40 18.48 14.96
CA GLN A 75 -5.47 19.41 15.63
C GLN A 75 -4.36 19.91 14.71
N ALA A 76 -4.01 19.15 13.67
CA ALA A 76 -3.07 19.54 12.65
C ALA A 76 -3.72 20.28 11.46
N ASP A 77 -4.99 20.69 11.56
CA ASP A 77 -5.76 21.32 10.47
C ASP A 77 -5.92 20.43 9.21
N PHE A 78 -5.82 19.10 9.37
CA PHE A 78 -6.06 18.18 8.28
C PHE A 78 -7.57 18.04 8.00
N PRO A 79 -8.01 18.06 6.72
CA PRO A 79 -9.41 17.95 6.34
C PRO A 79 -9.92 16.51 6.48
N VAL A 80 -10.22 16.09 7.71
CA VAL A 80 -10.66 14.71 8.03
C VAL A 80 -11.94 14.27 7.31
N ASN A 81 -12.74 15.21 6.79
CA ASN A 81 -13.91 14.90 5.97
C ASN A 81 -13.55 14.20 4.66
N LEU A 82 -12.33 14.41 4.15
CA LEU A 82 -11.82 13.76 2.94
C LEU A 82 -11.41 12.31 3.18
N LEU A 83 -11.18 11.89 4.43
CA LEU A 83 -10.74 10.52 4.71
C LEU A 83 -11.80 9.50 4.28
N PRO A 84 -11.41 8.40 3.63
CA PRO A 84 -12.34 7.35 3.23
C PRO A 84 -12.91 6.62 4.44
N GLU A 85 -14.01 5.91 4.21
CA GLU A 85 -14.47 4.90 5.17
C GLU A 85 -13.51 3.71 5.14
N VAL A 86 -13.35 3.01 6.26
CA VAL A 86 -12.38 1.93 6.39
C VAL A 86 -13.08 0.62 6.73
N GLY A 87 -12.64 -0.47 6.10
CA GLY A 87 -13.20 -1.80 6.27
C GLY A 87 -12.12 -2.88 6.31
N GLN A 88 -12.52 -4.04 6.80
CA GLN A 88 -11.64 -5.20 6.90
C GLN A 88 -11.35 -5.79 5.51
N SER A 89 -10.12 -6.25 5.30
CA SER A 89 -9.74 -6.99 4.10
C SER A 89 -10.65 -8.20 3.89
N GLY A 90 -11.19 -8.35 2.68
CA GLY A 90 -12.13 -9.41 2.32
C GLY A 90 -13.60 -9.08 2.56
N ALA A 91 -13.92 -7.91 3.13
CA ALA A 91 -15.31 -7.44 3.18
C ALA A 91 -15.81 -7.00 1.79
N ILE A 92 -17.13 -7.06 1.61
CA ILE A 92 -17.81 -6.55 0.43
C ILE A 92 -17.97 -5.04 0.59
N ALA A 93 -17.40 -4.26 -0.35
CA ALA A 93 -17.55 -2.82 -0.37
C ALA A 93 -18.97 -2.43 -0.84
N GLY A 94 -19.49 -3.15 -1.83
CA GLY A 94 -20.80 -2.89 -2.41
C GLY A 94 -21.13 -3.88 -3.51
N SER A 95 -21.96 -3.44 -4.45
CA SER A 95 -22.34 -4.25 -5.60
C SER A 95 -22.24 -3.42 -6.87
N LEU A 96 -21.92 -4.10 -7.96
CA LEU A 96 -21.76 -3.48 -9.27
C LEU A 96 -23.04 -2.71 -9.67
N ALA A 97 -22.89 -1.42 -10.00
CA ALA A 97 -24.01 -0.51 -10.20
C ALA A 97 -24.77 -0.73 -11.53
N GLY A 98 -24.08 -1.24 -12.54
CA GLY A 98 -24.60 -1.62 -13.86
C GLY A 98 -23.86 -2.84 -14.39
N ASP A 99 -24.23 -3.35 -15.55
CA ASP A 99 -23.47 -4.45 -16.15
C ASP A 99 -22.07 -3.98 -16.53
N TRP A 100 -21.05 -4.80 -16.26
CA TRP A 100 -19.66 -4.52 -16.60
C TRP A 100 -19.11 -5.65 -17.47
N HIS A 101 -19.07 -5.42 -18.78
CA HIS A 101 -18.81 -6.45 -19.78
C HIS A 101 -19.77 -7.65 -19.62
N SER A 102 -19.26 -8.80 -19.18
CA SER A 102 -20.03 -10.04 -18.98
C SER A 102 -20.43 -10.26 -17.52
N ILE A 103 -20.15 -9.30 -16.63
CA ILE A 103 -20.48 -9.37 -15.21
C ILE A 103 -21.79 -8.61 -14.97
N PRO A 104 -22.82 -9.26 -14.42
CA PRO A 104 -24.13 -8.65 -14.26
C PRO A 104 -24.16 -7.61 -13.13
N LYS A 105 -25.03 -6.61 -13.29
CA LYS A 105 -25.39 -5.69 -12.21
C LYS A 105 -25.75 -6.45 -10.94
N GLY A 106 -25.33 -5.92 -9.79
CA GLY A 106 -25.58 -6.54 -8.48
C GLY A 106 -24.53 -7.57 -8.07
N THR A 107 -23.56 -7.90 -8.92
CA THR A 107 -22.41 -8.73 -8.50
C THR A 107 -21.68 -8.07 -7.32
N PRO A 108 -21.41 -8.80 -6.21
CA PRO A 108 -20.66 -8.27 -5.09
C PRO A 108 -19.25 -7.83 -5.49
N VAL A 109 -18.84 -6.65 -5.03
CA VAL A 109 -17.49 -6.10 -5.26
C VAL A 109 -16.80 -5.98 -3.89
N GLY A 110 -15.65 -6.63 -3.76
CA GLY A 110 -14.82 -6.56 -2.55
C GLY A 110 -14.15 -5.20 -2.37
N ILE A 111 -13.75 -4.90 -1.13
CA ILE A 111 -12.89 -3.74 -0.86
C ILE A 111 -11.53 -3.92 -1.56
N GLY A 112 -10.95 -2.83 -2.05
CA GLY A 112 -9.60 -2.81 -2.63
C GLY A 112 -8.54 -3.30 -1.64
N LEU A 113 -7.65 -4.17 -2.11
CA LEU A 113 -6.62 -4.82 -1.28
C LEU A 113 -5.24 -4.23 -1.57
N GLY A 114 -4.34 -4.30 -0.59
CA GLY A 114 -2.95 -3.93 -0.78
C GLY A 114 -2.21 -4.94 -1.65
N ASP A 115 -1.38 -4.44 -2.56
CA ASP A 115 -0.64 -5.25 -3.54
C ASP A 115 0.39 -6.17 -2.87
N LEU A 116 1.09 -5.69 -1.84
CA LEU A 116 2.02 -6.48 -1.05
C LEU A 116 1.31 -7.65 -0.37
N GLN A 117 0.16 -7.39 0.28
CA GLN A 117 -0.60 -8.44 0.94
C GLN A 117 -1.12 -9.47 -0.05
N CYS A 118 -1.60 -9.06 -1.23
CA CYS A 118 -2.01 -9.98 -2.29
C CYS A 118 -0.83 -10.83 -2.80
N SER A 119 0.35 -10.23 -2.97
CA SER A 119 1.56 -10.93 -3.43
C SER A 119 2.04 -11.98 -2.42
N VAL A 120 1.95 -11.66 -1.12
CA VAL A 120 2.25 -12.61 -0.04
C VAL A 120 1.21 -13.74 -0.03
N LEU A 121 -0.08 -13.41 -0.14
CA LEU A 121 -1.17 -14.39 -0.14
C LEU A 121 -1.05 -15.41 -1.27
N SER A 122 -0.61 -14.98 -2.45
CA SER A 122 -0.43 -15.89 -3.59
C SER A 122 0.82 -16.77 -3.49
N THR A 123 1.75 -16.47 -2.59
CA THR A 123 3.07 -17.12 -2.53
C THR A 123 3.25 -18.03 -1.32
N VAL A 124 2.62 -17.68 -0.18
CA VAL A 124 2.75 -18.41 1.07
C VAL A 124 1.88 -19.67 1.06
N GLU A 125 2.48 -20.83 1.34
CA GLU A 125 1.75 -22.09 1.52
C GLU A 125 1.53 -22.41 3.01
N ARG A 126 2.53 -22.10 3.85
CA ARG A 126 2.51 -22.33 5.30
C ARG A 126 2.79 -21.04 6.05
N SER A 127 2.21 -20.89 7.25
CA SER A 127 2.42 -19.70 8.09
C SER A 127 3.87 -19.46 8.50
N THR A 128 4.74 -20.46 8.37
CA THR A 128 6.19 -20.36 8.66
C THR A 128 7.02 -19.88 7.47
N ASP A 129 6.43 -19.75 6.28
CA ASP A 129 7.16 -19.38 5.08
C ASP A 129 7.47 -17.88 5.06
N ALA A 130 8.62 -17.55 4.48
CA ALA A 130 9.04 -16.18 4.21
C ALA A 130 8.95 -15.90 2.71
N VAL A 131 8.43 -14.73 2.34
CA VAL A 131 8.40 -14.28 0.95
C VAL A 131 9.50 -13.26 0.74
N LEU A 132 10.42 -13.55 -0.19
CA LEU A 132 11.48 -12.62 -0.61
C LEU A 132 11.17 -12.13 -2.03
N ASN A 133 10.82 -10.85 -2.15
CA ASN A 133 10.64 -10.19 -3.43
C ASN A 133 11.90 -9.38 -3.77
N ILE A 134 12.57 -9.73 -4.87
CA ILE A 134 13.73 -8.99 -5.40
C ILE A 134 13.34 -8.42 -6.76
N SER A 135 13.31 -7.09 -6.83
CA SER A 135 13.08 -6.30 -8.05
C SER A 135 14.15 -5.21 -8.09
N THR A 136 13.85 -3.95 -8.44
CA THR A 136 14.80 -2.84 -8.30
C THR A 136 15.34 -2.75 -6.87
N SER A 137 14.45 -2.83 -5.89
CA SER A 137 14.71 -2.98 -4.46
C SER A 137 14.40 -4.41 -4.00
N ALA A 138 14.61 -4.73 -2.73
CA ALA A 138 14.27 -6.03 -2.17
C ALA A 138 13.41 -5.89 -0.91
N GLN A 139 12.52 -6.85 -0.68
CA GLN A 139 11.64 -6.91 0.49
C GLN A 139 11.53 -8.36 0.96
N ILE A 140 11.65 -8.58 2.26
CA ILE A 140 11.34 -9.88 2.88
C ILE A 140 10.13 -9.71 3.79
N THR A 141 9.22 -10.68 3.75
CA THR A 141 7.94 -10.62 4.47
C THR A 141 7.60 -11.94 5.14
N PHE A 142 7.07 -11.86 6.35
CA PHE A 142 6.56 -12.98 7.14
C PHE A 142 5.12 -12.71 7.55
N VAL A 143 4.26 -13.73 7.50
CA VAL A 143 2.97 -13.66 8.18
C VAL A 143 3.21 -13.88 9.67
N VAL A 144 2.70 -12.98 10.50
CA VAL A 144 2.85 -13.05 11.95
C VAL A 144 1.48 -13.18 12.62
N ASP A 145 1.37 -14.21 13.45
CA ASP A 145 0.22 -14.45 14.31
C ASP A 145 0.36 -13.68 15.62
N GLN A 146 -0.78 -13.28 16.19
CA GLN A 146 -0.86 -12.66 17.53
C GLN A 146 -0.04 -11.37 17.72
N TYR A 147 0.43 -10.74 16.64
CA TYR A 147 1.04 -9.42 16.72
C TYR A 147 0.01 -8.40 17.21
N GLN A 148 0.38 -7.61 18.22
CA GLN A 148 -0.41 -6.48 18.70
C GLN A 148 0.29 -5.18 18.32
N PRO A 149 -0.36 -4.31 17.52
CA PRO A 149 0.18 -2.99 17.21
C PRO A 149 0.42 -2.19 18.49
N SER A 150 1.60 -1.56 18.60
CA SER A 150 1.91 -0.73 19.76
C SER A 150 1.00 0.49 19.83
N SER A 151 0.48 0.79 21.01
CA SER A 151 -0.15 2.08 21.31
C SER A 151 0.92 3.10 21.68
N GLY A 152 1.18 4.08 20.80
CA GLY A 152 2.16 5.14 21.05
C GLY A 152 2.71 5.79 19.79
N PRO A 153 3.61 6.78 19.93
CA PRO A 153 4.27 7.39 18.80
C PRO A 153 5.10 6.36 18.02
N PRO A 154 5.23 6.51 16.69
CA PRO A 154 6.01 5.60 15.87
C PRO A 154 7.46 5.55 16.37
N LYS A 155 8.02 4.35 16.48
CA LYS A 155 9.45 4.15 16.73
C LYS A 155 10.10 3.68 15.44
N ALA A 156 11.26 4.24 15.12
CA ALA A 156 12.06 3.74 14.01
C ALA A 156 12.40 2.27 14.25
N SER A 157 12.05 1.42 13.27
CA SER A 157 12.27 -0.01 13.29
C SER A 157 12.81 -0.42 11.92
N ALA A 158 13.64 -1.47 11.89
CA ALA A 158 14.05 -2.08 10.63
C ALA A 158 12.93 -2.94 10.01
N VAL A 159 11.87 -3.19 10.77
CA VAL A 159 10.73 -4.03 10.38
C VAL A 159 9.43 -3.29 10.64
N ASP A 160 8.64 -3.14 9.59
CA ASP A 160 7.30 -2.57 9.64
C ASP A 160 6.24 -3.66 9.68
N HIS A 161 5.10 -3.36 10.30
CA HIS A 161 3.99 -4.31 10.44
C HIS A 161 2.73 -3.75 9.81
N PHE A 162 2.13 -4.50 8.90
CA PHE A 162 0.90 -4.10 8.21
C PHE A 162 -0.22 -5.11 8.44
N PRO A 163 -1.49 -4.66 8.54
CA PRO A 163 -2.63 -5.56 8.60
C PRO A 163 -2.62 -6.55 7.45
N TYR A 164 -3.00 -7.79 7.73
CA TYR A 164 -3.13 -8.87 6.75
C TYR A 164 -4.54 -9.49 6.80
N PHE A 165 -4.77 -10.56 6.05
CA PHE A 165 -6.02 -11.31 6.10
C PHE A 165 -6.20 -12.01 7.46
N GLY A 166 -7.43 -12.40 7.79
CA GLY A 166 -7.69 -13.23 8.98
C GLY A 166 -7.35 -12.60 10.33
N HIS A 167 -7.29 -11.26 10.43
CA HIS A 167 -6.82 -10.54 11.64
C HIS A 167 -5.34 -10.75 11.98
N GLN A 168 -4.56 -11.25 11.02
CA GLN A 168 -3.10 -11.38 11.14
C GLN A 168 -2.42 -10.09 10.70
N TYR A 169 -1.10 -10.06 10.85
CA TYR A 169 -0.24 -9.01 10.32
C TYR A 169 0.85 -9.64 9.44
N ILE A 170 1.44 -8.82 8.58
CA ILE A 170 2.70 -9.14 7.93
C ILE A 170 3.80 -8.25 8.50
N ALA A 171 4.93 -8.86 8.81
CA ALA A 171 6.16 -8.17 9.18
C ALA A 171 7.05 -8.05 7.94
N VAL A 172 7.44 -6.83 7.59
CA VAL A 172 8.12 -6.50 6.33
C VAL A 172 9.43 -5.80 6.65
N ALA A 173 10.53 -6.30 6.10
CA ALA A 173 11.80 -5.59 6.06
C ALA A 173 12.11 -5.24 4.61
N ALA A 174 12.22 -3.94 4.33
CA ALA A 174 12.53 -3.42 3.01
C ALA A 174 14.00 -3.01 2.91
N SER A 175 14.60 -3.25 1.75
CA SER A 175 15.96 -2.89 1.39
C SER A 175 15.94 -2.11 0.09
N LEU A 176 16.55 -0.93 0.08
CA LEU A 176 16.78 -0.16 -1.15
C LEU A 176 17.79 -0.85 -2.08
N ASN A 177 18.52 -1.86 -1.58
CA ASN A 177 19.43 -2.69 -2.34
C ASN A 177 18.71 -3.98 -2.74
N GLY A 178 18.44 -4.12 -4.04
CA GLY A 178 17.95 -5.35 -4.65
C GLY A 178 18.66 -5.59 -5.98
N GLY A 179 17.89 -5.75 -7.04
CA GLY A 179 18.37 -5.90 -8.41
C GLY A 179 19.19 -4.70 -8.91
N ASN A 180 18.98 -3.50 -8.36
CA ASN A 180 19.81 -2.33 -8.69
C ASN A 180 21.29 -2.52 -8.30
N ALA A 181 21.55 -3.04 -7.11
CA ALA A 181 22.87 -3.32 -6.59
C ALA A 181 23.51 -4.48 -7.37
N LEU A 182 22.73 -5.53 -7.66
CA LEU A 182 23.19 -6.66 -8.46
C LEU A 182 23.53 -6.23 -9.90
N ALA A 183 22.68 -5.42 -10.54
CA ALA A 183 22.93 -4.91 -11.88
C ALA A 183 24.19 -4.04 -11.93
N THR A 184 24.41 -3.21 -10.91
CA THR A 184 25.64 -2.40 -10.80
C THR A 184 26.88 -3.29 -10.66
N PHE A 185 26.80 -4.33 -9.83
CA PHE A 185 27.88 -5.29 -9.66
C PHE A 185 28.19 -6.06 -10.95
N VAL A 186 27.17 -6.57 -11.65
CA VAL A 186 27.35 -7.28 -12.93
C VAL A 186 27.97 -6.37 -13.98
N LYS A 187 27.51 -5.12 -14.10
CA LYS A 187 28.09 -4.12 -15.02
C LYS A 187 29.56 -3.86 -14.72
N MET A 188 29.93 -3.76 -13.44
CA MET A 188 31.33 -3.60 -13.03
C MET A 188 32.19 -4.79 -13.48
N LEU A 189 31.72 -6.03 -13.25
CA LEU A 189 32.44 -7.23 -13.67
C LEU A 189 32.59 -7.33 -15.19
N GLN A 190 31.53 -7.00 -15.94
CA GLN A 190 31.57 -6.96 -17.40
C GLN A 190 32.62 -5.96 -17.89
N GLN A 191 32.67 -4.76 -17.28
CA GLN A 191 33.64 -3.73 -17.62
C GLN A 191 35.09 -4.19 -17.37
N TRP A 192 35.38 -4.75 -16.19
CA TRP A 192 36.73 -5.26 -15.89
C TRP A 192 37.16 -6.41 -16.80
N THR A 193 36.22 -7.28 -17.16
CA THR A 193 36.51 -8.41 -18.06
C THR A 193 36.95 -7.90 -19.44
N LEU A 194 36.29 -6.85 -19.95
CA LEU A 194 36.70 -6.17 -21.18
C LEU A 194 38.08 -5.51 -21.06
N GLU A 195 38.34 -4.81 -19.95
CA GLU A 195 39.64 -4.16 -19.69
C GLU A 195 40.80 -5.17 -19.61
N LEU A 196 40.53 -6.40 -19.14
CA LEU A 196 41.49 -7.49 -19.09
C LEU A 196 41.63 -8.26 -20.42
N GLY A 197 40.94 -7.83 -21.48
CA GLY A 197 41.06 -8.39 -22.84
C GLY A 197 40.14 -9.58 -23.13
N PHE A 198 39.13 -9.83 -22.30
CA PHE A 198 38.16 -10.90 -22.51
C PHE A 198 36.80 -10.33 -22.94
N ASN A 199 36.18 -10.94 -23.95
CA ASN A 199 34.84 -10.54 -24.41
C ASN A 199 33.76 -11.27 -23.61
N VAL A 200 32.81 -10.53 -23.02
CA VAL A 200 31.62 -11.08 -22.39
C VAL A 200 30.45 -11.02 -23.37
N PRO A 201 29.73 -12.13 -23.63
CA PRO A 201 28.51 -12.09 -24.43
C PRO A 201 27.49 -11.15 -23.77
N GLN A 202 26.89 -10.24 -24.55
CA GLN A 202 25.74 -9.48 -24.06
C GLN A 202 24.51 -10.41 -24.06
N CYS A 203 23.88 -10.55 -22.90
CA CYS A 203 22.56 -11.17 -22.74
C CYS A 203 21.47 -10.15 -23.07
#